data_AF-A0A9P4NBS5-F1
#
_entry.id   AF-A0A9P4NBS5-F1
#
_cell.length_a   1.000
_cell.length_b   1.000
_cell.length_c   1.000
_cell.angle_alpha   90.00
_cell.angle_beta   90.00
_cell.angle_gamma   90.00
#
_symmetry.space_group_name_H-M   'P 1'
#
loop_
_entity.id
_entity.type
_entity.pdbx_description
1 polymer ?
#
loop_
_entity_poly.entity_id
_entity_poly.type
_entity_poly.pdbx_seq_one_letter_code
_entity_poly.pdbx_strand_id
1 'polypeptide(L)'
;MDSLGAQGLSAYSNDPKTQIMRQIQQEANMQNARILVEKLNEHCFERCVPKPGSSLSKGEETCFTACMEKYMTAWNTVSKQYVARIQKESQQAGLGGSTGL
;
A
#
# COMPACT_ATOMS: atom_id res chain seq x y z
N MET A 1 -0.32 31.63 -34.96
CA MET A 1 0.69 30.86 -35.72
C MET A 1 1.92 30.81 -34.83
N ASP A 2 2.26 29.76 -34.09
CA ASP A 2 1.77 28.39 -34.07
C ASP A 2 1.79 27.79 -32.66
N SER A 3 0.68 27.09 -32.39
CA SER A 3 0.34 26.37 -31.18
C SER A 3 1.04 25.00 -31.19
N LEU A 4 2.28 24.92 -30.72
CA LEU A 4 3.07 23.69 -30.65
C LEU A 4 3.64 23.48 -29.23
N GLY A 5 2.75 23.26 -28.26
CA GLY A 5 3.14 22.88 -26.90
C GLY A 5 2.17 21.93 -26.19
N ALA A 6 0.97 21.69 -26.76
CA ALA A 6 -0.10 20.94 -26.10
C ALA A 6 -0.31 19.51 -26.64
N GLN A 7 0.46 19.07 -27.64
CA GLN A 7 0.24 17.78 -28.32
C GLN A 7 1.02 16.59 -27.73
N GLY A 8 1.86 16.81 -26.70
CA GLY A 8 2.63 15.73 -26.07
C GLY A 8 1.90 14.95 -24.97
N LEU A 9 0.82 15.50 -24.41
CA LEU A 9 0.11 14.90 -23.26
C LEU A 9 -1.18 14.16 -23.63
N SER A 10 -1.69 14.36 -24.85
CA SER A 10 -2.94 13.75 -25.34
C SER A 10 -2.76 12.40 -26.03
N ALA A 11 -1.52 11.99 -26.37
CA ALA A 11 -1.26 10.72 -27.03
C ALA A 11 -1.09 9.52 -26.07
N TYR A 12 -0.87 9.75 -24.77
CA TYR A 12 -0.63 8.68 -23.78
C TYR A 12 -1.87 8.17 -23.05
N SER A 13 -3.03 8.83 -23.18
CA SER A 13 -4.23 8.44 -22.45
C SER A 13 -4.95 7.22 -23.05
N ASN A 14 -4.67 6.86 -24.31
CA ASN A 14 -5.33 5.78 -25.05
C ASN A 14 -4.38 4.73 -25.65
N ASP A 15 -3.10 4.75 -25.28
CA ASP A 15 -2.17 3.69 -25.67
C ASP A 15 -2.54 2.37 -24.95
N PRO A 16 -2.75 1.24 -25.67
CA PRO A 16 -3.11 -0.05 -25.07
C PRO A 16 -2.15 -0.52 -23.98
N LYS A 17 -0.85 -0.25 -24.11
CA LYS A 17 0.14 -0.59 -23.09
C LYS A 17 -0.09 0.22 -21.80
N THR A 18 -0.40 1.51 -21.93
CA THR A 18 -0.74 2.36 -20.79
C THR A 18 -2.02 1.88 -20.08
N GLN A 19 -3.03 1.41 -20.82
CA GLN A 19 -4.25 0.83 -20.22
C GLN A 19 -3.96 -0.46 -19.45
N ILE A 20 -3.16 -1.38 -20.02
CA ILE A 20 -2.75 -2.62 -19.36
C ILE A 20 -1.95 -2.33 -18.09
N MET A 21 -1.00 -1.38 -18.14
CA MET A 21 -0.20 -1.01 -16.96
C MET A 21 -1.08 -0.45 -15.82
N ARG A 22 -2.11 0.34 -16.15
CA ARG A 22 -3.07 0.82 -15.15
C ARG A 22 -3.86 -0.32 -14.52
N GLN A 23 -4.30 -1.29 -15.32
CA GLN A 23 -5.01 -2.47 -14.83
C GLN A 23 -4.13 -3.31 -13.89
N ILE A 24 -2.88 -3.57 -14.28
CA ILE A 24 -1.91 -4.28 -13.44
C ILE A 24 -1.71 -3.55 -12.11
N GLN A 25 -1.55 -2.22 -12.14
CA GLN A 25 -1.39 -1.43 -10.92
C GLN A 25 -2.62 -1.51 -10.00
N GLN A 26 -3.83 -1.46 -10.56
CA GLN A 26 -5.06 -1.61 -9.79
C GLN A 26 -5.15 -3.00 -9.14
N GLU A 27 -4.81 -4.05 -9.88
CA GLU A 27 -4.80 -5.41 -9.36
C GLU A 27 -3.77 -5.59 -8.24
N ALA A 28 -2.55 -5.07 -8.41
CA ALA A 28 -1.52 -5.09 -7.38
C ALA A 28 -1.98 -4.35 -6.12
N ASN A 29 -2.65 -3.20 -6.27
CA ASN A 29 -3.19 -2.45 -5.13
C ASN A 29 -4.28 -3.24 -4.38
N MET A 30 -5.17 -3.92 -5.12
CA MET A 30 -6.19 -4.79 -4.51
C MET A 30 -5.58 -5.98 -3.77
N GLN A 31 -4.56 -6.63 -4.36
CA GLN A 31 -3.86 -7.74 -3.73
C GLN A 31 -3.15 -7.28 -2.44
N ASN A 32 -2.46 -6.14 -2.46
CA ASN A 32 -1.81 -5.58 -1.28
C ASN A 32 -2.81 -5.28 -0.15
N ALA A 33 -3.99 -4.73 -0.49
CA ALA A 33 -5.04 -4.49 0.48
C ALA A 33 -5.60 -5.80 1.08
N ARG A 34 -5.77 -6.85 0.25
CA ARG A 34 -6.22 -8.17 0.73
C ARG A 34 -5.22 -8.77 1.72
N ILE A 35 -3.93 -8.75 1.40
CA ILE A 35 -2.88 -9.26 2.29
C ILE A 35 -2.90 -8.52 3.63
N LEU A 36 -3.10 -7.20 3.62
CA LEU A 36 -3.22 -6.42 4.85
C LEU A 36 -4.40 -6.89 5.71
N VAL A 37 -5.57 -7.08 5.10
CA VAL A 37 -6.78 -7.54 5.79
C VAL A 37 -6.60 -8.96 6.33
N GLU A 38 -6.01 -9.86 5.55
CA GLU A 38 -5.71 -11.23 5.98
C GLU A 38 -4.81 -11.24 7.22
N LYS A 39 -3.72 -10.45 7.21
CA LYS A 39 -2.80 -10.36 8.35
C LYS A 39 -3.43 -9.71 9.57
N LEU A 40 -4.24 -8.68 9.37
CA LEU A 40 -5.02 -8.06 10.45
C LEU A 40 -5.99 -9.06 11.07
N ASN A 41 -6.68 -9.86 10.25
CA ASN A 41 -7.61 -10.88 10.72
C ASN A 41 -6.89 -11.98 11.51
N GLU A 42 -5.80 -12.52 10.97
CA GLU A 42 -4.96 -13.52 11.67
C GLU A 42 -4.51 -12.99 13.04
N HIS A 43 -3.93 -11.78 13.06
CA HIS A 43 -3.39 -11.19 14.27
C HIS A 43 -4.47 -10.89 15.32
N CYS A 44 -5.57 -10.25 14.91
CA CYS A 44 -6.62 -9.88 15.85
C CYS A 44 -7.42 -11.10 16.31
N PHE A 45 -7.58 -12.12 15.48
CA PHE A 45 -8.22 -13.37 15.90
C PHE A 45 -7.39 -14.07 16.98
N GLU A 46 -6.09 -14.24 16.76
CA GLU A 46 -5.16 -14.86 17.72
C GLU A 46 -5.21 -14.16 19.09
N ARG A 47 -5.30 -12.82 19.09
CA ARG A 47 -5.26 -12.03 20.33
C ARG A 47 -6.58 -11.84 21.03
N CYS A 48 -7.69 -11.84 20.30
CA CYS A 48 -8.98 -11.48 20.85
C CYS A 48 -9.94 -12.66 21.01
N VAL A 49 -9.70 -13.83 20.39
CA VAL A 49 -10.65 -14.96 20.39
C VAL A 49 -10.03 -16.18 21.11
N PRO A 50 -10.04 -16.21 22.45
CA PRO A 50 -9.43 -17.29 23.23
C PRO A 50 -10.21 -18.61 23.16
N LYS A 51 -11.52 -18.55 22.83
CA LYS A 51 -12.39 -19.71 22.70
C LYS A 51 -13.24 -19.57 21.44
N PRO A 52 -12.74 -20.05 20.28
CA PRO A 52 -13.47 -19.98 19.03
C PRO A 52 -14.86 -20.63 19.13
N GLY A 53 -15.86 -19.97 18.58
CA GLY A 53 -17.24 -20.44 18.50
C GLY A 53 -17.90 -20.02 17.20
N SER A 54 -19.20 -20.28 17.06
CA SER A 54 -19.99 -19.89 15.88
C SER A 54 -20.21 -18.38 15.76
N SER A 55 -19.94 -17.62 16.83
CA SER A 55 -20.11 -16.18 16.91
C SER A 55 -19.11 -15.60 17.90
N LEU A 56 -18.71 -14.34 17.69
CA LEU A 56 -17.96 -13.60 18.68
C LEU A 56 -18.87 -13.21 19.85
N SER A 57 -18.37 -13.33 21.06
CA SER A 57 -18.98 -12.69 22.22
C SER A 57 -18.78 -11.17 22.15
N LYS A 58 -19.62 -10.42 22.86
CA LYS A 58 -19.50 -8.94 22.92
C LYS A 58 -18.11 -8.46 23.36
N GLY A 59 -17.44 -9.22 24.24
CA GLY A 59 -16.08 -8.93 24.68
C GLY A 59 -15.06 -9.14 23.55
N GLU A 60 -15.19 -10.23 22.80
CA GLU A 60 -14.34 -10.52 21.64
C GLU A 60 -14.56 -9.50 20.52
N GLU A 61 -15.80 -9.10 20.23
CA GLU A 61 -16.11 -8.03 19.27
C GLU A 61 -15.46 -6.69 19.64
N THR A 62 -15.56 -6.31 20.93
CA THR A 62 -14.95 -5.08 21.45
C THR A 62 -13.42 -5.13 21.33
N CYS A 63 -12.81 -6.27 21.72
CA CYS A 63 -11.37 -6.48 21.58
C CYS A 63 -10.96 -6.42 20.10
N PHE A 64 -11.67 -7.11 19.22
CA PHE A 64 -11.35 -7.20 17.80
C PHE A 64 -11.40 -5.82 17.15
N THR A 65 -12.44 -5.03 17.44
CA THR A 65 -12.55 -3.63 16.96
C THR A 65 -11.35 -2.79 17.40
N ALA A 66 -11.02 -2.81 18.69
CA ALA A 66 -9.87 -2.08 19.22
C ALA A 66 -8.54 -2.59 18.64
N CYS A 67 -8.42 -3.89 18.38
CA CYS A 67 -7.25 -4.50 17.77
C CYS A 67 -7.07 -3.99 16.34
N MET A 68 -8.11 -4.00 15.52
CA MET A 68 -8.06 -3.53 14.13
C MET A 68 -7.62 -2.06 14.06
N GLU A 69 -8.20 -1.19 14.89
CA GLU A 69 -7.82 0.24 14.95
C GLU A 69 -6.34 0.43 15.30
N LYS A 70 -5.85 -0.31 16.32
CA LYS A 70 -4.44 -0.25 16.74
C LYS A 70 -3.53 -0.80 15.65
N TYR A 71 -3.89 -1.92 15.03
CA TYR A 71 -3.11 -2.54 13.97
C TYR A 71 -2.97 -1.60 12.77
N MET A 72 -4.07 -0.99 12.31
CA MET A 72 -4.05 -0.04 11.19
C MET A 72 -3.24 1.21 11.53
N THR A 73 -3.34 1.71 12.77
CA THR A 73 -2.53 2.85 13.23
C THR A 73 -1.03 2.52 13.22
N ALA A 74 -0.66 1.34 13.73
CA ALA A 74 0.71 0.85 13.73
C ALA A 74 1.24 0.67 12.30
N TRP A 75 0.46 0.00 11.43
CA TRP A 75 0.81 -0.22 10.04
C TRP A 75 1.05 1.09 9.29
N ASN A 76 0.14 2.07 9.43
CA ASN A 76 0.29 3.39 8.82
C ASN A 76 1.56 4.12 9.28
N THR A 77 1.88 4.03 10.57
CA THR A 77 3.07 4.66 11.15
C THR A 77 4.33 4.02 10.60
N VAL A 78 4.42 2.68 10.64
CA VAL A 78 5.58 1.92 10.14
C VAL A 78 5.73 2.12 8.63
N SER A 79 4.64 2.07 7.87
CA SER A 79 4.64 2.26 6.42
C SER A 79 5.23 3.62 6.03
N LYS A 80 4.79 4.72 6.67
CA LYS A 80 5.33 6.06 6.44
C LYS A 80 6.84 6.14 6.70
N GLN A 81 7.29 5.59 7.84
CA GLN A 81 8.71 5.62 8.20
C GLN A 81 9.55 4.77 7.24
N TYR A 82 9.05 3.60 6.86
CA TYR A 82 9.73 2.71 5.92
C TYR A 82 9.89 3.34 4.53
N VAL A 83 8.83 3.92 3.99
CA VAL A 83 8.87 4.63 2.69
C VAL A 83 9.82 5.82 2.74
N ALA A 84 9.77 6.63 3.81
CA ALA A 84 10.68 7.76 3.97
C ALA A 84 12.15 7.33 3.98
N ARG A 85 12.47 6.20 4.63
CA ARG A 85 13.81 5.60 4.62
C ARG A 85 14.23 5.17 3.21
N ILE A 86 13.39 4.43 2.50
CA ILE A 86 13.71 3.97 1.14
C ILE A 86 13.95 5.15 0.20
N GLN A 87 13.13 6.19 0.27
CA GLN A 87 13.30 7.39 -0.57
C GLN A 87 14.65 8.06 -0.29
N LYS A 88 15.03 8.21 0.98
CA LYS A 88 16.34 8.76 1.37
C LYS A 88 17.51 7.93 0.83
N GLU A 89 17.42 6.61 0.95
CA GLU A 89 18.47 5.69 0.46
C GLU A 89 18.56 5.72 -1.07
N SER A 90 17.42 5.78 -1.78
CA SER A 90 17.41 5.86 -3.25
C SER A 90 18.04 7.15 -3.78
N GLN A 91 17.86 8.28 -3.09
CA GLN A 91 18.49 9.56 -3.45
C GLN A 91 20.00 9.53 -3.22
N GLN A 92 20.46 8.89 -2.15
CA GLN A 92 21.90 8.74 -1.88
C GLN A 92 22.58 7.81 -2.88
N ALA A 93 21.91 6.73 -3.30
CA ALA A 93 22.41 5.83 -4.34
C ALA A 93 22.50 6.50 -5.73
N GLY A 94 21.61 7.45 -6.04
CA GLY A 94 21.63 8.21 -7.30
C GLY A 94 22.76 9.24 -7.42
N LEU A 95 23.34 9.68 -6.30
CA LEU A 95 24.42 10.68 -6.27
C LEU A 95 25.83 10.07 -6.29
N GLY A 96 25.95 8.74 -6.23
CA GLY A 96 27.25 8.02 -6.31
C GLY A 96 27.69 7.62 -7.72
N GLY A 97 26.89 7.92 -8.75
CA GLY A 97 27.10 7.43 -10.13
C GLY A 97 27.75 8.41 -11.12
N SER A 98 28.11 9.65 -10.71
CA SER A 98 28.57 10.69 -11.65
C SER A 98 29.99 11.24 -11.41
N THR A 99 30.86 10.55 -10.66
CA THR A 99 32.24 11.01 -10.38
C THR A 99 33.33 10.04 -10.82
N GLY A 100 33.10 9.25 -11.88
CA GLY A 100 34.09 8.32 -12.40
C GLY A 100 34.06 8.15 -13.91
N LEU A 101 34.51 9.19 -14.65
CA LEU A 101 35.31 9.21 -15.89
C LEU A 101 35.13 10.55 -16.61
#